data_AF-A0A653XQJ7-F1
#
_entry.id   AF-A0A653XQJ7-F1
#
_cell.length_a   1.000
_cell.length_b   1.000
_cell.length_c   1.000
_cell.angle_alpha   90.00
_cell.angle_beta   90.00
_cell.angle_gamma   90.00
#
_symmetry.space_group_name_H-M   'P 1'
#
loop_
_entity.id
_entity.type
_entity.pdbx_description
1 polymer ?
#
loop_
_entity_poly.entity_id
_entity_poly.type
_entity_poly.pdbx_seq_one_letter_code
_entity_poly.pdbx_strand_id
1 'polypeptide(L)'
;MTDVFEWGPETEVVIYGAAALGTLVCRNIRAISRVVAFFDKRGDELETCMGVPVHSLEQAPFSADRRKRLVVFIAIKNIFEHEYLVNRLIELGYERIVFKAADRSVFDKRGMEGLEAIAETFDQAVAGSLTLPRQVPVSRLSFRVEWRDYASIRTAAGRVLAHIPVSDIATNLYGDASYAWENVPIAAMFPHLEFFEYLGGDAKASPDFYIEDFIVYTARRNGDYATTERWKENVIQNRAMVHEQMSLAWELDREFFTRNAPEAVWNPRGHFNLTSGKHRATFLVSKGCKFIVLSMSEDDYEEYLNRSTLEAAIRFVEDHGARPLPAPVLHPFFYRYPCAGAESFHGLLARLLRIMGKEVFQRHGTVNFRRLRINDASRDWAELGLRFAKLGAQVVRTTELSYWERLQASLYRVELSSLERAPLHTCPDLTILDDPQMLGGAYSGRCLLILDEKDMEKCTLLHRQVLMSFFQDGRKRLAVLTGSGE
;
A
#
# COMPACT_ATOMS: atom_id res chain seq x y z
N MET A 1 -17.14 26.39 -24.53
CA MET A 1 -17.94 25.50 -25.39
C MET A 1 -17.16 24.22 -25.48
N THR A 2 -17.75 23.11 -25.03
CA THR A 2 -17.12 21.79 -25.10
C THR A 2 -17.08 21.35 -26.56
N ASP A 3 -15.89 21.09 -27.10
CA ASP A 3 -15.76 20.54 -28.44
C ASP A 3 -16.36 19.13 -28.48
N VAL A 4 -17.14 18.85 -29.51
CA VAL A 4 -17.82 17.57 -29.72
C VAL A 4 -17.48 16.98 -31.08
N PHE A 5 -17.56 15.67 -31.20
CA PHE A 5 -17.56 14.96 -32.47
C PHE A 5 -18.90 14.24 -32.68
N GLU A 6 -19.31 14.14 -33.94
CA GLU A 6 -20.46 13.32 -34.31
C GLU A 6 -20.03 11.86 -34.47
N TRP A 7 -20.57 10.98 -33.62
CA TRP A 7 -20.53 9.54 -33.84
C TRP A 7 -21.72 9.17 -34.74
N GLY A 8 -21.44 8.81 -35.98
CA GLY A 8 -22.42 8.28 -36.94
C GLY A 8 -22.15 6.83 -37.36
N PRO A 9 -23.01 6.23 -38.20
CA PRO A 9 -22.88 4.83 -38.63
C PRO A 9 -21.55 4.49 -39.31
N GLU A 10 -20.99 5.43 -40.09
CA GLU A 10 -19.71 5.25 -40.79
C GLU A 10 -18.46 5.49 -39.90
N THR A 11 -18.67 5.79 -38.62
CA THR A 11 -17.55 6.07 -37.70
C THR A 11 -16.74 4.81 -37.44
N GLU A 12 -15.43 4.92 -37.62
CA GLU A 12 -14.50 3.83 -37.29
C GLU A 12 -14.22 3.80 -35.77
N VAL A 13 -14.42 2.64 -35.17
CA VAL A 13 -14.29 2.40 -33.73
C VAL A 13 -13.21 1.35 -33.47
N VAL A 14 -12.34 1.64 -32.50
CA VAL A 14 -11.39 0.70 -31.92
C VAL A 14 -11.79 0.41 -30.48
N ILE A 15 -11.81 -0.87 -30.09
CA ILE A 15 -12.20 -1.28 -28.73
C ILE A 15 -10.95 -1.68 -27.94
N TYR A 16 -10.67 -1.00 -26.83
CA TYR A 16 -9.58 -1.37 -25.92
C TYR A 16 -10.06 -2.44 -24.92
N GLY A 17 -9.53 -3.65 -25.01
CA GLY A 17 -9.86 -4.82 -24.20
C GLY A 17 -10.47 -5.94 -25.03
N ALA A 18 -9.66 -6.90 -25.49
CA ALA A 18 -10.08 -8.07 -26.27
C ALA A 18 -10.57 -9.23 -25.37
N ALA A 19 -11.46 -8.92 -24.42
CA ALA A 19 -12.00 -9.86 -23.44
C ALA A 19 -13.53 -9.81 -23.37
N ALA A 20 -14.14 -10.39 -22.33
CA ALA A 20 -15.60 -10.52 -22.20
C ALA A 20 -16.36 -9.20 -22.45
N LEU A 21 -15.97 -8.10 -21.79
CA LEU A 21 -16.65 -6.80 -21.96
C LEU A 21 -16.44 -6.22 -23.36
N GLY A 22 -15.22 -6.24 -23.90
CA GLY A 22 -14.98 -5.77 -25.26
C GLY A 22 -15.67 -6.60 -26.33
N THR A 23 -15.82 -7.92 -26.16
CA THR A 23 -16.60 -8.75 -27.10
C THR A 23 -18.10 -8.42 -27.06
N LEU A 24 -18.66 -8.13 -25.88
CA LEU A 24 -20.04 -7.65 -25.73
C LEU A 24 -20.23 -6.31 -26.46
N VAL A 25 -19.37 -5.33 -26.13
CA VAL A 25 -19.40 -4.00 -26.75
C VAL A 25 -19.22 -4.09 -28.26
N CYS A 26 -18.34 -4.96 -28.75
CA CYS A 26 -18.14 -5.17 -30.19
C CYS A 26 -19.40 -5.62 -30.91
N ARG A 27 -20.17 -6.55 -30.31
CA ARG A 27 -21.46 -6.97 -30.87
C ARG A 27 -22.45 -5.81 -30.95
N ASN A 28 -22.56 -5.04 -29.88
CA ASN A 28 -23.48 -3.90 -29.81
C ASN A 28 -23.09 -2.81 -30.81
N ILE A 29 -21.81 -2.42 -30.86
CA ILE A 29 -21.33 -1.37 -31.74
C ILE A 29 -21.42 -1.81 -33.21
N ARG A 30 -21.11 -3.06 -33.55
CA ARG A 30 -21.24 -3.57 -34.95
C ARG A 30 -22.65 -3.49 -35.50
N ALA A 31 -23.68 -3.46 -34.66
CA ALA A 31 -25.06 -3.31 -35.10
C ALA A 31 -25.38 -1.89 -35.60
N ILE A 32 -24.58 -0.90 -35.22
CA ILE A 32 -24.86 0.53 -35.45
C ILE A 32 -23.68 1.31 -36.04
N SER A 33 -22.46 0.76 -36.02
CA SER A 33 -21.22 1.44 -36.42
C SER A 33 -20.10 0.47 -36.80
N ARG A 34 -18.94 0.97 -37.26
CA ARG A 34 -17.86 0.14 -37.82
C ARG A 34 -16.73 -0.12 -36.82
N VAL A 35 -16.63 -1.33 -36.31
CA VAL A 35 -15.46 -1.75 -35.48
C VAL A 35 -14.31 -2.18 -36.40
N VAL A 36 -13.15 -1.51 -36.30
CA VAL A 36 -11.99 -1.72 -37.19
C VAL A 36 -10.81 -2.43 -36.54
N ALA A 37 -10.68 -2.36 -35.21
CA ALA A 37 -9.62 -3.05 -34.47
C ALA A 37 -10.00 -3.25 -33.00
N PHE A 38 -9.25 -4.10 -32.31
CA PHE A 38 -9.12 -4.08 -30.86
C PHE A 38 -7.73 -3.60 -30.46
N PHE A 39 -7.64 -2.96 -29.30
CA PHE A 39 -6.40 -2.84 -28.55
C PHE A 39 -6.39 -3.83 -27.39
N ASP A 40 -5.28 -4.49 -27.12
CA ASP A 40 -5.11 -5.29 -25.92
C ASP A 40 -3.64 -5.30 -25.48
N LYS A 41 -3.37 -5.43 -24.17
CA LYS A 41 -2.00 -5.58 -23.65
C LYS A 41 -1.33 -6.82 -24.24
N ARG A 42 -2.13 -7.85 -24.57
CA ARG A 42 -1.70 -9.08 -25.23
C ARG A 42 -1.84 -9.01 -26.76
N GLY A 43 -1.91 -7.81 -27.33
CA GLY A 43 -2.08 -7.64 -28.77
C GLY A 43 -0.96 -8.24 -29.61
N ASP A 44 0.23 -8.43 -29.04
CA ASP A 44 1.35 -9.11 -29.71
C ASP A 44 1.16 -10.65 -29.73
N GLU A 45 0.31 -11.19 -28.85
CA GLU A 45 -0.07 -12.62 -28.81
C GLU A 45 -1.36 -12.90 -29.58
N LEU A 46 -2.27 -11.93 -29.62
CA LEU A 46 -3.60 -12.07 -30.18
C LEU A 46 -3.62 -11.53 -31.61
N GLU A 47 -3.85 -12.38 -32.60
CA GLU A 47 -3.98 -11.92 -33.98
C GLU A 47 -5.36 -11.28 -34.25
N THR A 48 -6.43 -11.93 -33.81
CA THR A 48 -7.81 -11.48 -34.04
C THR A 48 -8.73 -11.74 -32.84
N CYS A 49 -9.75 -10.90 -32.69
CA CYS A 49 -10.85 -11.08 -31.75
C CYS A 49 -12.16 -10.78 -32.49
N MET A 50 -13.12 -11.71 -32.45
CA MET A 50 -14.40 -11.57 -33.16
C MET A 50 -14.23 -11.33 -34.68
N GLY A 51 -13.13 -11.79 -35.29
CA GLY A 51 -12.80 -11.55 -36.70
C GLY A 51 -12.30 -10.14 -37.02
N VAL A 52 -11.92 -9.36 -36.01
CA VAL A 52 -11.27 -8.03 -36.14
C VAL A 52 -9.84 -8.12 -35.62
N PRO A 53 -8.86 -7.44 -36.24
CA PRO A 53 -7.47 -7.48 -35.80
C PRO A 53 -7.31 -6.94 -34.38
N VAL A 54 -6.40 -7.54 -33.61
CA VAL A 54 -5.98 -7.04 -32.29
C VAL A 54 -4.57 -6.48 -32.43
N HIS A 55 -4.31 -5.35 -31.78
CA HIS A 55 -3.00 -4.72 -31.74
C HIS A 55 -2.62 -4.36 -30.31
N SER A 56 -1.33 -4.38 -29.99
CA SER A 56 -0.85 -3.61 -28.85
C SER A 56 -0.97 -2.12 -29.17
N LEU A 57 -1.17 -1.31 -28.13
CA LEU A 57 -1.48 0.11 -28.30
C LEU A 57 -0.34 0.86 -29.03
N GLU A 58 0.90 0.52 -28.70
CA GLU A 58 2.12 1.13 -29.25
C GLU A 58 2.39 0.73 -30.70
N GLN A 59 2.00 -0.47 -31.12
CA GLN A 59 2.31 -1.02 -32.45
C GLN A 59 1.17 -0.83 -33.46
N ALA A 60 0.07 -0.18 -33.05
CA ALA A 60 -1.10 0.01 -33.88
C ALA A 60 -0.78 0.78 -35.19
N PRO A 61 -1.18 0.26 -36.38
CA PRO A 61 -0.77 0.80 -37.68
C PRO A 61 -1.61 2.02 -38.12
N PHE A 62 -1.98 2.90 -37.18
CA PHE A 62 -2.80 4.07 -37.44
C PHE A 62 -1.94 5.32 -37.57
N SER A 63 -2.06 6.04 -38.69
CA SER A 63 -1.43 7.34 -38.91
C SER A 63 -1.96 8.40 -37.94
N ALA A 64 -1.19 9.45 -37.69
CA ALA A 64 -1.56 10.54 -36.77
C ALA A 64 -2.95 11.13 -37.10
N ASP A 65 -3.24 11.38 -38.38
CA ASP A 65 -4.54 11.90 -38.81
C ASP A 65 -5.69 10.92 -38.59
N ARG A 66 -5.44 9.61 -38.73
CA ARG A 66 -6.44 8.59 -38.48
C ARG A 66 -6.74 8.47 -36.98
N ARG A 67 -5.72 8.54 -36.12
CA ARG A 67 -5.88 8.49 -34.64
C ARG A 67 -6.83 9.57 -34.12
N LYS A 68 -6.77 10.78 -34.67
CA LYS A 68 -7.68 11.89 -34.32
C LYS A 68 -9.14 11.65 -34.73
N ARG A 69 -9.38 10.76 -35.71
CA ARG A 69 -10.73 10.46 -36.23
C ARG A 69 -11.34 9.18 -35.66
N LEU A 70 -10.51 8.22 -35.24
CA LEU A 70 -10.95 6.97 -34.62
C LEU A 70 -11.62 7.24 -33.28
N VAL A 71 -12.75 6.58 -33.03
CA VAL A 71 -13.33 6.49 -31.70
C VAL A 71 -12.67 5.33 -30.96
N VAL A 72 -12.04 5.59 -29.83
CA VAL A 72 -11.49 4.55 -28.96
C VAL A 72 -12.45 4.30 -27.80
N PHE A 73 -12.98 3.09 -27.71
CA PHE A 73 -13.89 2.68 -26.64
C PHE A 73 -13.14 1.80 -25.63
N ILE A 74 -13.01 2.24 -24.37
CA ILE A 74 -12.24 1.52 -23.35
C ILE A 74 -13.14 0.49 -22.64
N ALA A 75 -13.05 -0.79 -23.03
CA ALA A 75 -13.89 -1.89 -22.58
C ALA A 75 -13.15 -2.92 -21.70
N ILE A 76 -12.39 -2.45 -20.70
CA ILE A 76 -11.78 -3.30 -19.66
C ILE A 76 -12.62 -3.30 -18.38
N LYS A 77 -12.48 -4.33 -17.55
CA LYS A 77 -13.25 -4.45 -16.30
C LYS A 77 -12.79 -3.47 -15.21
N ASN A 78 -11.49 -3.18 -15.16
CA ASN A 78 -10.92 -2.36 -14.11
C ASN A 78 -11.12 -0.88 -14.43
N ILE A 79 -12.22 -0.30 -13.93
CA ILE A 79 -12.56 1.12 -14.15
C ILE A 79 -11.45 2.08 -13.72
N PHE A 80 -10.63 1.72 -12.73
CA PHE A 80 -9.52 2.55 -12.25
C PHE A 80 -8.35 2.64 -13.23
N GLU A 81 -8.26 1.73 -14.22
CA GLU A 81 -7.27 1.80 -15.30
C GLU A 81 -7.71 2.72 -16.45
N HIS A 82 -9.00 3.08 -16.55
CA HIS A 82 -9.51 3.84 -17.70
C HIS A 82 -8.83 5.19 -17.82
N GLU A 83 -8.67 5.94 -16.74
CA GLU A 83 -8.11 7.30 -16.79
C GLU A 83 -6.62 7.30 -17.21
N TYR A 84 -5.84 6.30 -16.78
CA TYR A 84 -4.47 6.08 -17.25
C TYR A 84 -4.42 5.77 -18.74
N LEU A 85 -5.34 4.92 -19.21
CA LEU A 85 -5.45 4.60 -20.63
C LEU A 85 -5.88 5.81 -21.46
N VAL A 86 -6.79 6.64 -20.95
CA VAL A 86 -7.18 7.90 -21.60
C VAL A 86 -5.98 8.82 -21.76
N ASN A 87 -5.19 9.04 -20.70
CA ASN A 87 -3.97 9.84 -20.78
C ASN A 87 -3.00 9.28 -21.84
N ARG A 88 -2.78 7.97 -21.81
CA ARG A 88 -1.89 7.31 -22.77
C ARG A 88 -2.40 7.42 -24.21
N LEU A 89 -3.70 7.32 -24.43
CA LEU A 89 -4.33 7.50 -25.74
C LEU A 89 -4.19 8.94 -26.24
N ILE A 90 -4.37 9.93 -25.36
CA ILE A 90 -4.17 11.35 -25.69
C ILE A 90 -2.71 11.61 -26.08
N GLU A 91 -1.74 11.09 -25.33
CA GLU A 91 -0.30 11.17 -25.67
C GLU A 91 0.01 10.59 -27.06
N LEU A 92 -0.70 9.54 -27.47
CA LEU A 92 -0.53 8.90 -28.78
C LEU A 92 -1.32 9.61 -29.90
N GLY A 93 -2.08 10.65 -29.57
CA GLY A 93 -2.82 11.49 -30.52
C GLY A 93 -4.27 11.08 -30.78
N TYR A 94 -4.87 10.26 -29.92
CA TYR A 94 -6.30 9.95 -29.98
C TYR A 94 -7.12 11.02 -29.24
N GLU A 95 -8.18 11.53 -29.88
CA GLU A 95 -8.99 12.62 -29.33
C GLU A 95 -10.44 12.22 -29.04
N ARG A 96 -10.92 11.09 -29.57
CA ARG A 96 -12.31 10.65 -29.45
C ARG A 96 -12.35 9.39 -28.61
N ILE A 97 -12.47 9.55 -27.29
CA ILE A 97 -12.32 8.45 -26.36
C ILE A 97 -13.59 8.31 -25.53
N VAL A 98 -14.13 7.10 -25.48
CA VAL A 98 -15.35 6.75 -24.72
C VAL A 98 -14.99 5.78 -23.61
N PHE A 99 -15.24 6.20 -22.37
CA PHE A 99 -14.75 5.51 -21.18
C PHE A 99 -15.61 5.87 -19.95
N LYS A 100 -15.28 5.27 -18.80
CA LYS A 100 -15.92 5.55 -17.51
C LYS A 100 -14.85 5.99 -16.52
N ALA A 101 -14.98 7.20 -15.98
CA ALA A 101 -14.07 7.72 -14.94
C ALA A 101 -14.50 7.22 -13.56
N ALA A 102 -13.55 6.94 -12.67
CA ALA A 102 -13.86 6.46 -11.32
C ALA A 102 -14.17 7.63 -10.37
N ASP A 103 -15.17 7.50 -9.48
CA ASP A 103 -15.58 8.58 -8.56
C ASP A 103 -14.61 8.87 -7.42
N ARG A 104 -13.54 8.07 -7.30
CA ARG A 104 -12.51 8.20 -6.25
C ARG A 104 -11.09 7.95 -6.78
N SER A 105 -10.85 8.23 -8.06
CA SER A 105 -9.50 8.17 -8.60
C SER A 105 -8.62 9.28 -8.02
N VAL A 106 -7.32 9.17 -8.29
CA VAL A 106 -6.33 10.20 -7.96
C VAL A 106 -6.32 11.36 -8.92
N PHE A 107 -7.08 11.25 -9.99
CA PHE A 107 -7.12 12.29 -10.99
C PHE A 107 -8.14 13.35 -10.60
N ASP A 108 -7.72 14.60 -10.74
CA ASP A 108 -8.65 15.70 -10.73
C ASP A 108 -9.53 15.59 -11.98
N LYS A 109 -10.84 15.46 -11.79
CA LYS A 109 -11.81 15.51 -12.89
C LYS A 109 -11.96 16.93 -13.46
N ARG A 110 -11.37 17.95 -12.81
CA ARG A 110 -11.34 19.33 -13.33
C ARG A 110 -10.56 19.39 -14.64
N GLY A 111 -11.18 20.00 -15.65
CA GLY A 111 -10.61 20.19 -16.97
C GLY A 111 -11.10 19.19 -18.03
N MET A 112 -11.75 18.08 -17.65
CA MET A 112 -12.48 17.24 -18.61
C MET A 112 -13.96 17.60 -18.63
N GLU A 113 -14.33 18.52 -19.52
CA GLU A 113 -15.74 18.85 -19.77
C GLU A 113 -16.47 17.66 -20.42
N GLY A 114 -17.74 17.46 -20.06
CA GLY A 114 -18.60 16.47 -20.72
C GLY A 114 -18.39 15.01 -20.28
N LEU A 115 -17.69 14.76 -19.17
CA LEU A 115 -17.52 13.40 -18.61
C LEU A 115 -18.84 12.64 -18.41
N GLU A 116 -19.90 13.33 -17.98
CA GLU A 116 -21.23 12.72 -17.82
C GLU A 116 -21.78 12.23 -19.17
N ALA A 117 -21.65 13.02 -20.23
CA ALA A 117 -22.10 12.64 -21.57
C ALA A 117 -21.25 11.49 -22.15
N ILE A 118 -19.93 11.47 -21.88
CA ILE A 118 -19.05 10.35 -22.24
C ILE A 118 -19.46 9.08 -21.49
N ALA A 119 -19.70 9.17 -20.19
CA ALA A 119 -20.10 8.03 -19.35
C ALA A 119 -21.49 7.50 -19.73
N GLU A 120 -22.44 8.37 -20.05
CA GLU A 120 -23.76 7.98 -20.55
C GLU A 120 -23.63 7.26 -21.91
N THR A 121 -22.79 7.77 -22.81
CA THR A 121 -22.50 7.12 -24.10
C THR A 121 -21.88 5.74 -23.89
N PHE A 122 -20.96 5.62 -22.93
CA PHE A 122 -20.36 4.34 -22.54
C PHE A 122 -21.42 3.35 -22.04
N ASP A 123 -22.27 3.76 -21.09
CA ASP A 123 -23.27 2.89 -20.48
C ASP A 123 -24.33 2.45 -21.52
N GLN A 124 -24.75 3.34 -22.42
CA GLN A 124 -25.67 3.00 -23.52
C GLN A 124 -25.05 2.03 -24.53
N ALA A 125 -23.76 2.19 -24.86
CA ALA A 125 -23.07 1.27 -25.76
C ALA A 125 -22.93 -0.14 -25.15
N VAL A 126 -22.62 -0.21 -23.85
CA VAL A 126 -22.55 -1.49 -23.10
C VAL A 126 -23.93 -2.14 -23.01
N ALA A 127 -24.99 -1.37 -22.78
CA ALA A 127 -26.37 -1.85 -22.71
C ALA A 127 -26.98 -2.23 -24.08
N GLY A 128 -26.32 -1.84 -25.18
CA GLY A 128 -26.86 -2.04 -26.54
C GLY A 128 -28.02 -1.11 -26.88
N SER A 129 -28.18 -0.01 -26.13
CA SER A 129 -29.24 0.98 -26.31
C SER A 129 -28.75 2.29 -26.94
N LEU A 130 -27.49 2.34 -27.37
CA LEU A 130 -26.90 3.52 -28.02
C LEU A 130 -27.58 3.78 -29.37
N THR A 131 -28.08 5.00 -29.57
CA THR A 131 -28.63 5.47 -30.83
C THR A 131 -27.68 6.45 -31.52
N LEU A 132 -27.58 6.37 -32.85
CA LEU A 132 -26.75 7.25 -33.68
C LEU A 132 -27.62 8.00 -34.72
N PRO A 133 -27.23 9.22 -35.15
CA PRO A 133 -26.02 9.94 -34.78
C PRO A 133 -26.06 10.50 -33.35
N ARG A 134 -24.89 10.60 -32.71
CA ARG A 134 -24.75 11.16 -31.35
C ARG A 134 -23.57 12.12 -31.28
N GLN A 135 -23.78 13.26 -30.63
CA GLN A 135 -22.70 14.19 -30.31
C GLN A 135 -22.00 13.75 -29.02
N VAL A 136 -20.69 13.56 -29.07
CA VAL A 136 -19.89 13.10 -27.94
C VAL A 136 -18.72 14.07 -27.72
N PRO A 137 -18.42 14.48 -26.48
CA PRO A 137 -17.27 15.35 -26.20
C PRO A 137 -15.94 14.75 -26.65
N VAL A 138 -15.03 15.57 -27.16
CA VAL A 138 -13.65 15.16 -27.45
C VAL A 138 -12.81 15.17 -26.17
N SER A 139 -11.91 14.19 -26.04
CA SER A 139 -10.95 14.05 -24.96
C SER A 139 -9.57 14.53 -25.43
N ARG A 140 -9.26 15.82 -25.25
CA ARG A 140 -7.94 16.40 -25.63
C ARG A 140 -7.03 16.73 -24.44
N LEU A 141 -7.60 16.82 -23.25
CA LEU A 141 -6.87 17.19 -22.05
C LEU A 141 -6.63 15.95 -21.21
N SER A 142 -5.38 15.68 -20.87
CA SER A 142 -5.05 14.59 -19.97
C SER A 142 -5.58 14.87 -18.56
N PHE A 143 -6.05 13.80 -17.90
CA PHE A 143 -6.25 13.79 -16.46
C PHE A 143 -4.95 14.18 -15.74
N ARG A 144 -5.06 15.05 -14.74
CA ARG A 144 -3.93 15.44 -13.89
C ARG A 144 -4.12 14.86 -12.50
N VAL A 145 -3.03 14.44 -11.87
CA VAL A 145 -3.09 13.94 -10.49
C VAL A 145 -3.44 15.11 -9.58
N GLU A 146 -4.42 14.91 -8.70
CA GLU A 146 -4.74 15.87 -7.64
C GLU A 146 -3.83 15.60 -6.44
N TRP A 147 -2.71 16.31 -6.36
CA TRP A 147 -1.83 16.21 -5.20
C TRP A 147 -2.41 16.99 -4.02
N ARG A 148 -2.85 16.28 -3.00
CA ARG A 148 -3.30 16.87 -1.73
C ARG A 148 -3.02 15.95 -0.56
N ASP A 149 -3.09 16.52 0.63
CA ASP A 149 -3.03 15.76 1.86
C ASP A 149 -4.31 14.93 2.03
N TYR A 150 -4.20 13.61 1.85
CA TYR A 150 -5.31 12.67 2.08
C TYR A 150 -5.32 12.09 3.51
N ALA A 151 -4.35 12.41 4.34
CA ALA A 151 -4.30 11.95 5.72
C ALA A 151 -5.06 12.89 6.67
N SER A 152 -4.98 14.21 6.46
CA SER A 152 -5.62 15.19 7.33
C SER A 152 -7.15 15.10 7.28
N ILE A 153 -7.76 14.99 8.45
CA ILE A 153 -9.21 14.91 8.66
C ILE A 153 -9.74 16.25 9.15
N ARG A 154 -9.05 16.85 10.12
CA ARG A 154 -9.44 18.10 10.76
C ARG A 154 -8.23 18.79 11.37
N THR A 155 -8.13 20.09 11.16
CA THR A 155 -7.20 20.98 11.86
C THR A 155 -8.01 21.95 12.70
N ALA A 156 -7.77 21.98 14.00
CA ALA A 156 -8.45 22.89 14.92
C ALA A 156 -7.62 23.12 16.18
N ALA A 157 -7.57 24.37 16.66
CA ALA A 157 -6.92 24.76 17.92
C ALA A 157 -5.46 24.28 18.05
N GLY A 158 -4.66 24.41 16.98
CA GLY A 158 -3.24 24.02 16.98
C GLY A 158 -3.01 22.51 16.92
N ARG A 159 -4.06 21.72 16.67
CA ARG A 159 -3.99 20.26 16.59
C ARG A 159 -4.51 19.75 15.25
N VAL A 160 -3.86 18.69 14.76
CA VAL A 160 -4.25 17.95 13.56
C VAL A 160 -4.75 16.57 13.97
N LEU A 161 -5.89 16.17 13.39
CA LEU A 161 -6.31 14.77 13.32
C LEU A 161 -5.96 14.23 11.93
N ALA A 162 -5.13 13.19 11.87
CA ALA A 162 -4.69 12.63 10.60
C ALA A 162 -4.58 11.10 10.63
N HIS A 163 -4.80 10.47 9.48
CA HIS A 163 -4.53 9.05 9.25
C HIS A 163 -3.02 8.79 9.13
N ILE A 164 -2.43 8.18 10.14
CA ILE A 164 -1.01 7.85 10.17
C ILE A 164 -0.81 6.36 9.87
N PRO A 165 0.16 5.96 9.02
CA PRO A 165 0.39 4.56 8.70
C PRO A 165 0.86 3.82 9.96
N VAL A 166 0.38 2.59 10.16
CA VAL A 166 0.76 1.78 11.34
C VAL A 166 2.28 1.58 11.45
N SER A 167 2.99 1.52 10.33
CA SER A 167 4.47 1.42 10.30
C SER A 167 5.18 2.62 10.92
N ASP A 168 4.48 3.76 11.02
CA ASP A 168 5.03 5.04 11.45
C ASP A 168 4.59 5.39 12.87
N ILE A 169 4.06 4.43 13.62
CA ILE A 169 3.56 4.61 14.98
C ILE A 169 4.34 3.71 15.92
N ALA A 170 4.88 4.30 16.99
CA ALA A 170 5.59 3.60 18.05
C ALA A 170 4.99 3.91 19.42
N THR A 171 5.30 3.08 20.41
CA THR A 171 4.98 3.35 21.82
C THR A 171 5.73 4.57 22.34
N ASN A 172 5.36 5.03 23.52
CA ASN A 172 5.95 6.17 24.20
C ASN A 172 7.50 6.11 24.24
N LEU A 173 8.10 7.30 24.21
CA LEU A 173 9.51 7.52 24.47
C LEU A 173 9.67 7.91 25.95
N TYR A 174 10.33 7.09 26.75
CA TYR A 174 10.52 7.31 28.19
C TYR A 174 11.93 7.83 28.52
N GLY A 175 12.87 7.78 27.58
CA GLY A 175 14.27 8.16 27.80
C GLY A 175 15.07 7.09 28.56
N ASP A 176 14.56 5.87 28.68
CA ASP A 176 15.19 4.76 29.36
C ASP A 176 15.37 3.55 28.43
N ALA A 177 16.58 3.43 27.88
CA ALA A 177 16.95 2.33 27.00
C ALA A 177 16.84 0.92 27.63
N SER A 178 16.68 0.81 28.95
CA SER A 178 16.43 -0.46 29.63
C SER A 178 14.95 -0.86 29.63
N TYR A 179 14.02 0.06 29.33
CA TYR A 179 12.60 -0.25 29.29
C TYR A 179 12.25 -1.06 28.03
N ALA A 180 11.82 -2.31 28.24
CA ALA A 180 11.52 -3.26 27.18
C ALA A 180 10.52 -2.77 26.11
N TRP A 181 9.62 -1.87 26.50
CA TRP A 181 8.50 -1.39 25.68
C TRP A 181 8.61 0.09 25.29
N GLU A 182 9.81 0.67 25.36
CA GLU A 182 10.10 2.03 24.90
C GLU A 182 10.26 2.08 23.38
N ASN A 183 9.59 3.04 22.72
CA ASN A 183 9.76 3.34 21.30
C ASN A 183 9.64 2.09 20.40
N VAL A 184 8.71 1.20 20.74
CA VAL A 184 8.45 -0.05 20.03
C VAL A 184 7.43 0.20 18.93
N PRO A 185 7.66 -0.21 17.68
CA PRO A 185 6.66 -0.12 16.63
C PRO A 185 5.34 -0.73 17.10
N ILE A 186 4.21 -0.06 16.87
CA ILE A 186 2.93 -0.52 17.40
C ILE A 186 2.53 -1.89 16.82
N ALA A 187 2.95 -2.18 15.59
CA ALA A 187 2.81 -3.50 14.95
C ALA A 187 3.72 -4.58 15.55
N ALA A 188 4.75 -4.20 16.30
CA ALA A 188 5.64 -5.11 17.03
C ALA A 188 5.22 -5.32 18.49
N MET A 189 4.08 -4.74 18.94
CA MET A 189 3.53 -4.93 20.28
C MET A 189 2.84 -6.29 20.43
N PHE A 190 3.60 -7.36 20.21
CA PHE A 190 3.12 -8.74 20.27
C PHE A 190 2.41 -9.11 21.58
N PRO A 191 2.73 -8.58 22.79
CA PRO A 191 1.95 -8.88 23.98
C PRO A 191 0.49 -8.48 23.84
N HIS A 192 0.22 -7.27 23.36
CA HIS A 192 -1.14 -6.77 23.16
C HIS A 192 -1.84 -7.48 22.02
N LEU A 193 -1.13 -7.73 20.92
CA LEU A 193 -1.71 -8.37 19.74
C LEU A 193 -2.12 -9.83 20.04
N GLU A 194 -1.25 -10.62 20.66
CA GLU A 194 -1.55 -11.99 21.10
C GLU A 194 -2.69 -12.02 22.13
N PHE A 195 -2.72 -11.03 23.04
CA PHE A 195 -3.79 -10.93 24.01
C PHE A 195 -5.15 -10.61 23.38
N PHE A 196 -5.21 -9.73 22.38
CA PHE A 196 -6.47 -9.47 21.67
C PHE A 196 -6.92 -10.65 20.82
N GLU A 197 -6.01 -11.42 20.24
CA GLU A 197 -6.35 -12.69 19.58
C GLU A 197 -6.91 -13.72 20.57
N TYR A 198 -6.29 -13.84 21.75
CA TYR A 198 -6.79 -14.68 22.83
C TYR A 198 -8.21 -14.28 23.26
N LEU A 199 -8.45 -12.98 23.46
CA LEU A 199 -9.79 -12.46 23.79
C LEU A 199 -10.78 -12.61 22.63
N GLY A 200 -10.30 -12.70 21.39
CA GLY A 200 -11.08 -13.00 20.20
C GLY A 200 -11.38 -14.48 19.99
N GLY A 201 -10.84 -15.37 20.83
CA GLY A 201 -11.08 -16.81 20.77
C GLY A 201 -10.09 -17.61 19.91
N ASP A 202 -8.94 -17.06 19.54
CA ASP A 202 -7.90 -17.84 18.85
C ASP A 202 -7.28 -18.86 19.82
N ALA A 203 -7.50 -20.15 19.54
CA ALA A 203 -7.00 -21.26 20.34
C ALA A 203 -5.47 -21.38 20.40
N LYS A 204 -4.73 -20.73 19.49
CA LYS A 204 -3.27 -20.69 19.49
C LYS A 204 -2.70 -19.48 20.23
N ALA A 205 -3.53 -18.50 20.58
CA ALA A 205 -3.11 -17.29 21.27
C ALA A 205 -3.07 -17.49 22.79
N SER A 206 -2.18 -16.76 23.46
CA SER A 206 -2.01 -16.80 24.91
C SER A 206 -1.92 -15.39 25.52
N PRO A 207 -2.48 -15.16 26.72
CA PRO A 207 -2.32 -13.90 27.44
C PRO A 207 -0.95 -13.74 28.10
N ASP A 208 -0.10 -14.77 28.12
CA ASP A 208 1.09 -14.82 28.99
C ASP A 208 2.06 -13.66 28.76
N PHE A 209 2.39 -13.35 27.50
CA PHE A 209 3.27 -12.21 27.19
C PHE A 209 2.67 -10.87 27.65
N TYR A 210 1.36 -10.73 27.57
CA TYR A 210 0.68 -9.52 28.07
C TYR A 210 0.76 -9.43 29.59
N ILE A 211 0.55 -10.54 30.29
CA ILE A 211 0.51 -10.55 31.74
C ILE A 211 1.91 -10.48 32.35
N GLU A 212 2.80 -11.39 31.98
CA GLU A 212 4.12 -11.50 32.60
C GLU A 212 5.09 -10.44 32.06
N ASP A 213 5.23 -10.36 30.74
CA ASP A 213 6.28 -9.56 30.11
C ASP A 213 5.89 -8.09 29.92
N PHE A 214 4.60 -7.76 29.94
CA PHE A 214 4.12 -6.38 29.87
C PHE A 214 3.57 -5.86 31.21
N ILE A 215 2.50 -6.46 31.74
CA ILE A 215 1.81 -5.95 32.94
C ILE A 215 2.65 -6.10 34.21
N VAL A 216 3.10 -7.31 34.54
CA VAL A 216 3.90 -7.61 35.74
C VAL A 216 5.25 -6.89 35.65
N TYR A 217 5.90 -6.93 34.48
CA TYR A 217 7.13 -6.18 34.22
C TYR A 217 6.97 -4.68 34.54
N THR A 218 5.92 -4.04 34.00
CA THR A 218 5.65 -2.61 34.23
C THR A 218 5.32 -2.32 35.70
N ALA A 219 4.52 -3.18 36.35
CA ALA A 219 4.16 -3.01 37.77
C ALA A 219 5.37 -3.12 38.69
N ARG A 220 6.27 -4.10 38.47
CA ARG A 220 7.51 -4.26 39.23
C ARG A 220 8.43 -3.05 39.08
N ARG A 221 8.53 -2.52 37.87
CA ARG A 221 9.35 -1.34 37.57
C ARG A 221 8.84 -0.07 38.26
N ASN A 222 7.52 0.13 38.29
CA ASN A 222 6.92 1.29 38.97
C ASN A 222 6.97 1.18 40.50
N GLY A 223 7.21 -0.02 41.05
CA GLY A 223 7.46 -0.23 42.48
C GLY A 223 6.20 -0.29 43.35
N ASP A 224 5.00 -0.24 42.76
CA ASP A 224 3.78 0.16 43.48
C ASP A 224 2.80 -0.98 43.84
N TYR A 225 3.01 -2.23 43.36
CA TYR A 225 1.96 -3.27 43.49
C TYR A 225 2.48 -4.69 43.74
N ALA A 226 1.81 -5.41 44.66
CA ALA A 226 1.95 -6.86 44.81
C ALA A 226 1.28 -7.58 43.63
N THR A 227 2.08 -8.22 42.78
CA THR A 227 1.65 -8.90 41.54
C THR A 227 1.12 -10.32 41.81
N THR A 228 0.07 -10.42 42.64
CA THR A 228 -0.59 -11.70 42.99
C THR A 228 -1.42 -12.27 41.83
N GLU A 229 -1.70 -13.57 41.84
CA GLU A 229 -2.55 -14.22 40.81
C GLU A 229 -3.94 -13.59 40.71
N ARG A 230 -4.58 -13.30 41.85
CA ARG A 230 -5.88 -12.59 41.88
C ARG A 230 -5.81 -11.21 41.23
N TRP A 231 -4.69 -10.50 41.36
CA TRP A 231 -4.50 -9.22 40.69
C TRP A 231 -4.37 -9.41 39.17
N LYS A 232 -3.64 -10.43 38.71
CA LYS A 232 -3.53 -10.76 37.28
C LYS A 232 -4.89 -11.11 36.68
N GLU A 233 -5.70 -11.93 37.36
CA GLU A 233 -7.07 -12.28 36.96
C GLU A 233 -7.94 -11.03 36.81
N ASN A 234 -7.89 -10.11 37.77
CA ASN A 234 -8.62 -8.85 37.70
C ASN A 234 -8.18 -7.99 36.51
N VAL A 235 -6.88 -7.95 36.22
CA VAL A 235 -6.36 -7.24 35.03
C VAL A 235 -6.91 -7.84 33.74
N ILE A 236 -6.90 -9.18 33.61
CA ILE A 236 -7.46 -9.88 32.45
C ILE A 236 -8.94 -9.53 32.27
N GLN A 237 -9.73 -9.65 33.33
CA GLN A 237 -11.18 -9.36 33.28
C GLN A 237 -11.45 -7.90 32.90
N ASN A 238 -10.73 -6.95 33.50
CA ASN A 238 -10.87 -5.54 33.15
C ASN A 238 -10.54 -5.28 31.68
N ARG A 239 -9.47 -5.90 31.17
CA ARG A 239 -9.04 -5.71 29.78
C ARG A 239 -9.92 -6.44 28.77
N ALA A 240 -10.53 -7.57 29.15
CA ALA A 240 -11.56 -8.23 28.36
C ALA A 240 -12.77 -7.32 28.15
N MET A 241 -13.26 -6.66 29.22
CA MET A 241 -14.35 -5.69 29.11
C MET A 241 -13.98 -4.50 28.21
N VAL A 242 -12.76 -3.96 28.33
CA VAL A 242 -12.29 -2.88 27.44
C VAL A 242 -12.24 -3.34 25.97
N HIS A 243 -11.76 -4.56 25.72
CA HIS A 243 -11.73 -5.15 24.38
C HIS A 243 -13.13 -5.35 23.79
N GLU A 244 -14.10 -5.81 24.61
CA GLU A 244 -15.50 -5.95 24.20
C GLU A 244 -16.09 -4.59 23.81
N GLN A 245 -15.90 -3.56 24.62
CA GLN A 245 -16.38 -2.20 24.30
C GLN A 245 -15.74 -1.64 23.03
N MET A 246 -14.43 -1.87 22.82
CA MET A 246 -13.77 -1.48 21.57
C MET A 246 -14.26 -2.29 20.36
N SER A 247 -14.62 -3.57 20.55
CA SER A 247 -15.19 -4.42 19.51
C SER A 247 -16.59 -3.97 19.11
N LEU A 248 -17.44 -3.64 20.08
CA LEU A 248 -18.75 -3.05 19.82
C LEU A 248 -18.62 -1.69 19.11
N ALA A 249 -17.69 -0.84 19.53
CA ALA A 249 -17.41 0.41 18.83
C ALA A 249 -16.93 0.19 17.40
N TRP A 250 -16.08 -0.83 17.16
CA TRP A 250 -15.61 -1.17 15.82
C TRP A 250 -16.74 -1.60 14.86
N GLU A 251 -17.74 -2.27 15.39
CA GLU A 251 -18.88 -2.78 14.63
C GLU A 251 -19.98 -1.73 14.44
N LEU A 252 -20.28 -0.95 15.48
CA LEU A 252 -21.46 -0.09 15.53
C LEU A 252 -21.15 1.41 15.43
N ASP A 253 -19.94 1.85 15.75
CA ASP A 253 -19.56 3.27 15.83
C ASP A 253 -18.06 3.48 15.54
N ARG A 254 -17.64 3.26 14.30
CA ARG A 254 -16.22 3.39 13.91
C ARG A 254 -15.65 4.78 14.15
N GLU A 255 -16.49 5.81 14.11
CA GLU A 255 -16.08 7.19 14.40
C GLU A 255 -15.63 7.37 15.85
N PHE A 256 -15.97 6.46 16.77
CA PHE A 256 -15.42 6.42 18.12
C PHE A 256 -13.89 6.57 18.12
N PHE A 257 -13.19 5.88 17.21
CA PHE A 257 -11.73 5.90 17.12
C PHE A 257 -11.18 7.22 16.57
N THR A 258 -11.98 7.97 15.82
CA THR A 258 -11.64 9.32 15.35
C THR A 258 -11.88 10.34 16.45
N ARG A 259 -13.04 10.28 17.13
CA ARG A 259 -13.39 11.18 18.24
C ARG A 259 -12.46 11.00 19.43
N ASN A 260 -11.94 9.79 19.61
CA ASN A 260 -11.03 9.41 20.67
C ASN A 260 -9.66 8.99 20.12
N ALA A 261 -9.13 9.72 19.13
CA ALA A 261 -7.83 9.45 18.54
C ALA A 261 -6.71 9.42 19.61
N PRO A 262 -5.79 8.44 19.58
CA PRO A 262 -4.57 8.47 20.39
C PRO A 262 -3.76 9.74 20.14
N GLU A 263 -3.16 10.28 21.20
CA GLU A 263 -2.26 11.42 21.08
C GLU A 263 -0.84 10.93 20.76
N ALA A 264 -0.13 11.70 19.95
CA ALA A 264 1.23 11.40 19.56
C ALA A 264 2.07 12.65 19.39
N VAL A 265 3.38 12.46 19.47
CA VAL A 265 4.41 13.48 19.20
C VAL A 265 5.36 12.99 18.12
N TRP A 266 5.85 13.92 17.31
CA TRP A 266 6.82 13.60 16.26
C TRP A 266 8.15 13.17 16.85
N ASN A 267 8.69 12.06 16.35
CA ASN A 267 10.06 11.64 16.59
C ASN A 267 10.91 12.09 15.40
N PRO A 268 12.01 12.83 15.62
CA PRO A 268 12.93 13.22 14.55
C PRO A 268 13.52 12.05 13.74
N ARG A 269 13.36 10.81 14.21
CA ARG A 269 13.71 9.57 13.49
C ARG A 269 12.70 9.18 12.39
N GLY A 270 11.65 9.98 12.18
CA GLY A 270 10.74 9.80 11.05
C GLY A 270 9.38 9.17 11.39
N HIS A 271 9.05 8.96 12.67
CA HIS A 271 7.82 8.30 13.10
C HIS A 271 7.16 9.02 14.28
N PHE A 272 5.96 8.63 14.66
CA PHE A 272 5.23 9.18 15.80
C PHE A 272 5.35 8.28 17.04
N ASN A 273 5.66 8.88 18.19
CA ASN A 273 5.53 8.21 19.48
C ASN A 273 4.18 8.54 20.09
N LEU A 274 3.42 7.51 20.45
CA LEU A 274 2.19 7.68 21.22
C LEU A 274 2.52 8.27 22.59
N THR A 275 1.76 9.28 23.02
CA THR A 275 1.75 9.76 24.41
C THR A 275 0.57 9.16 25.18
N SER A 276 -0.51 8.82 24.49
CA SER A 276 -1.70 8.16 25.05
C SER A 276 -2.31 7.15 24.07
N GLY A 277 -3.31 6.37 24.52
CA GLY A 277 -4.14 5.57 23.61
C GLY A 277 -3.50 4.30 23.02
N LYS A 278 -2.39 3.80 23.58
CA LYS A 278 -1.69 2.58 23.13
C LYS A 278 -2.60 1.35 22.97
N HIS A 279 -3.54 1.11 23.89
CA HIS A 279 -4.49 0.00 23.78
C HIS A 279 -5.44 0.14 22.58
N ARG A 280 -5.91 1.37 22.28
CA ARG A 280 -6.73 1.63 21.09
C ARG A 280 -5.92 1.44 19.82
N ALA A 281 -4.69 1.93 19.80
CA ALA A 281 -3.82 1.79 18.63
C ALA A 281 -3.52 0.30 18.34
N THR A 282 -3.08 -0.46 19.35
CA THR A 282 -2.85 -1.92 19.22
C THR A 282 -4.12 -2.69 18.85
N PHE A 283 -5.29 -2.29 19.37
CA PHE A 283 -6.56 -2.89 18.97
C PHE A 283 -6.85 -2.68 17.48
N LEU A 284 -6.66 -1.46 16.97
CA LEU A 284 -6.84 -1.19 15.54
C LEU A 284 -5.85 -1.97 14.66
N VAL A 285 -4.61 -2.14 15.12
CA VAL A 285 -3.65 -3.04 14.44
C VAL A 285 -4.18 -4.48 14.40
N SER A 286 -4.74 -4.99 15.51
CA SER A 286 -5.30 -6.34 15.56
C SER A 286 -6.52 -6.54 14.64
N LYS A 287 -7.23 -5.44 14.30
CA LYS A 287 -8.31 -5.45 13.30
C LYS A 287 -7.81 -5.30 11.85
N GLY A 288 -6.49 -5.28 11.64
CA GLY A 288 -5.88 -5.17 10.32
C GLY A 288 -5.88 -3.75 9.74
N CYS A 289 -6.02 -2.71 10.57
CA CYS A 289 -6.00 -1.34 10.08
C CYS A 289 -4.62 -0.96 9.55
N LYS A 290 -4.56 -0.49 8.30
CA LYS A 290 -3.35 0.10 7.70
C LYS A 290 -2.99 1.47 8.25
N PHE A 291 -4.01 2.26 8.57
CA PHE A 291 -3.87 3.61 9.10
C PHE A 291 -4.63 3.74 10.42
N ILE A 292 -4.08 4.51 11.34
CA ILE A 292 -4.71 4.87 12.61
C ILE A 292 -4.84 6.38 12.67
N VAL A 293 -6.01 6.88 13.06
CA VAL A 293 -6.20 8.32 13.29
C VAL A 293 -5.45 8.70 14.56
N LEU A 294 -4.49 9.62 14.44
CA LEU A 294 -3.78 10.20 15.58
C LEU A 294 -4.16 11.66 15.76
N SER A 295 -3.94 12.17 16.97
CA SER A 295 -3.98 13.61 17.28
C SER A 295 -2.59 14.11 17.64
N MET A 296 -2.09 15.11 16.93
CA MET A 296 -0.76 15.70 17.13
C MET A 296 -0.80 17.22 16.98
N SER A 297 0.30 17.92 17.29
CA SER A 297 0.42 19.36 17.00
C SER A 297 0.51 19.61 15.49
N GLU A 298 0.20 20.83 15.07
CA GLU A 298 0.42 21.25 13.68
C GLU A 298 1.90 21.21 13.28
N ASP A 299 2.80 21.60 14.18
CA ASP A 299 4.26 21.58 13.94
C ASP A 299 4.77 20.14 13.72
N ASP A 300 4.35 19.19 14.56
CA ASP A 300 4.73 17.78 14.43
C ASP A 300 4.22 17.18 13.11
N TYR A 301 3.02 17.59 12.70
CA TYR A 301 2.43 17.14 11.45
C TYR A 301 3.16 17.75 10.24
N GLU A 302 3.58 19.01 10.31
CA GLU A 302 4.33 19.67 9.25
C GLU A 302 5.73 19.05 9.09
N GLU A 303 6.41 18.71 10.19
CA GLU A 303 7.69 17.98 10.16
C GLU A 303 7.56 16.59 9.51
N TYR A 304 6.44 15.91 9.76
CA TYR A 304 6.10 14.63 9.14
C TYR A 304 5.89 14.75 7.63
N LEU A 305 5.27 15.83 7.14
CA LEU A 305 5.01 16.04 5.72
C LEU A 305 6.26 16.27 4.87
N ASN A 306 7.37 16.72 5.47
CA ASN A 306 8.67 16.87 4.80
C ASN A 306 8.55 17.51 3.40
N ARG A 307 7.91 18.70 3.34
CA ARG A 307 7.40 19.28 2.09
C ARG A 307 8.45 19.47 1.00
N SER A 308 9.66 19.89 1.37
CA SER A 308 10.75 20.09 0.41
C SER A 308 11.08 18.82 -0.37
N THR A 309 11.11 17.66 0.32
CA THR A 309 11.36 16.36 -0.32
C THR A 309 10.10 15.85 -1.04
N LEU A 310 8.92 16.08 -0.47
CA LEU A 310 7.64 15.75 -1.09
C LEU A 310 7.50 16.37 -2.49
N GLU A 311 7.82 17.64 -2.64
CA GLU A 311 7.75 18.33 -3.94
C GLU A 311 8.69 17.73 -4.99
N ALA A 312 9.86 17.25 -4.58
CA ALA A 312 10.77 16.53 -5.47
C ALA A 312 10.21 15.16 -5.88
N ALA A 313 9.60 14.43 -4.94
CA ALA A 313 8.95 13.14 -5.21
C ALA A 313 7.73 13.28 -6.15
N ILE A 314 6.89 14.31 -5.93
CA ILE A 314 5.75 14.62 -6.81
C ILE A 314 6.23 14.91 -8.23
N ARG A 315 7.20 15.81 -8.40
CA ARG A 315 7.76 16.16 -9.72
C ARG A 315 8.31 14.94 -10.43
N PHE A 316 9.05 14.08 -9.72
CA PHE A 316 9.55 12.84 -10.31
C PHE A 316 8.40 11.98 -10.88
N VAL A 317 7.32 11.81 -10.14
CA VAL A 317 6.17 11.02 -10.61
C VAL A 317 5.46 11.66 -11.79
N GLU A 318 5.31 12.99 -11.79
CA GLU A 318 4.71 13.74 -12.90
C GLU A 318 5.56 13.65 -14.18
N ASP A 319 6.88 13.86 -14.06
CA ASP A 319 7.83 13.81 -15.18
C ASP A 319 7.91 12.42 -15.85
N HIS A 320 7.53 11.37 -15.12
CA HIS A 320 7.51 9.98 -15.61
C HIS A 320 6.11 9.51 -16.03
N GLY A 321 5.18 10.45 -16.27
CA GLY A 321 3.87 10.19 -16.86
C GLY A 321 2.84 9.63 -15.88
N ALA A 322 3.00 9.91 -14.58
CA ALA A 322 2.06 9.59 -13.52
C ALA A 322 1.45 8.19 -13.63
N ARG A 323 2.31 7.16 -13.69
CA ARG A 323 1.91 5.74 -13.78
C ARG A 323 1.76 5.14 -12.38
N PRO A 324 0.99 4.05 -12.21
CA PRO A 324 0.92 3.34 -10.94
C PRO A 324 2.31 3.04 -10.38
N LEU A 325 2.50 3.28 -9.09
CA LEU A 325 3.77 3.05 -8.42
C LEU A 325 4.02 1.55 -8.24
N PRO A 326 5.28 1.13 -8.31
CA PRO A 326 5.64 -0.27 -8.15
C PRO A 326 5.69 -0.72 -6.68
N ALA A 327 5.74 0.21 -5.73
CA ALA A 327 5.70 -0.03 -4.30
C ALA A 327 4.96 1.13 -3.57
N PRO A 328 4.34 0.85 -2.40
CA PRO A 328 3.49 1.84 -1.75
C PRO A 328 4.30 2.94 -1.08
N VAL A 329 4.03 4.19 -1.44
CA VAL A 329 4.55 5.34 -0.70
C VAL A 329 3.58 5.69 0.42
N LEU A 330 3.90 5.30 1.65
CA LEU A 330 3.12 5.65 2.86
C LEU A 330 3.36 7.11 3.30
N HIS A 331 3.06 8.05 2.40
CA HIS A 331 3.07 9.49 2.66
C HIS A 331 1.67 10.05 2.37
N PRO A 332 1.14 11.04 3.14
CA PRO A 332 -0.23 11.52 2.99
C PRO A 332 -0.68 11.90 1.58
N PHE A 333 0.23 12.44 0.77
CA PHE A 333 -0.02 12.84 -0.62
C PHE A 333 -0.07 11.67 -1.61
N PHE A 334 0.33 10.47 -1.18
CA PHE A 334 0.39 9.25 -1.99
C PHE A 334 -0.64 8.20 -1.55
N TYR A 335 -1.43 8.42 -0.51
CA TYR A 335 -2.35 7.40 0.02
C TYR A 335 -3.39 6.89 -0.98
N ARG A 336 -3.83 7.75 -1.90
CA ARG A 336 -4.73 7.34 -2.98
C ARG A 336 -3.98 6.94 -4.25
N TYR A 337 -2.68 7.27 -4.35
CA TYR A 337 -1.88 7.01 -5.52
C TYR A 337 -1.82 5.51 -5.82
N PRO A 338 -2.20 5.08 -7.03
CA PRO A 338 -2.30 3.66 -7.32
C PRO A 338 -0.96 2.97 -7.19
N CYS A 339 -0.99 1.83 -6.52
CA CYS A 339 0.14 0.95 -6.31
C CYS A 339 -0.36 -0.49 -6.34
N ALA A 340 0.29 -1.33 -7.13
CA ALA A 340 0.01 -2.76 -7.11
C ALA A 340 0.44 -3.35 -5.75
N GLY A 341 -0.39 -4.18 -5.13
CA GLY A 341 0.01 -4.95 -3.94
C GLY A 341 0.17 -4.15 -2.64
N ALA A 342 -0.32 -2.91 -2.55
CA ALA A 342 -0.17 -2.08 -1.36
C ALA A 342 -0.73 -2.74 -0.07
N GLU A 343 -1.85 -3.46 -0.17
CA GLU A 343 -2.44 -4.20 0.96
C GLU A 343 -1.61 -5.43 1.34
N SER A 344 -1.14 -6.19 0.34
CA SER A 344 -0.24 -7.33 0.56
C SER A 344 1.04 -6.91 1.27
N PHE A 345 1.59 -5.75 0.90
CA PHE A 345 2.77 -5.18 1.53
C PHE A 345 2.51 -4.82 3.00
N HIS A 346 1.39 -4.14 3.29
CA HIS A 346 1.03 -3.79 4.66
C HIS A 346 0.90 -5.03 5.56
N GLY A 347 0.18 -6.06 5.10
CA GLY A 347 0.01 -7.30 5.85
C GLY A 347 1.34 -8.02 6.10
N LEU A 348 2.21 -8.08 5.08
CA LEU A 348 3.55 -8.65 5.21
C LEU A 348 4.38 -7.90 6.24
N LEU A 349 4.46 -6.57 6.13
CA LEU A 349 5.25 -5.74 7.04
C LEU A 349 4.76 -5.90 8.48
N ALA A 350 3.45 -5.81 8.74
CA ALA A 350 2.89 -5.96 10.08
C ALA A 350 3.26 -7.32 10.70
N ARG A 351 3.17 -8.40 9.92
CA ARG A 351 3.56 -9.75 10.35
C ARG A 351 5.05 -9.86 10.65
N LEU A 352 5.90 -9.31 9.77
CA LEU A 352 7.36 -9.29 9.99
C LEU A 352 7.73 -8.51 11.24
N LEU A 353 7.15 -7.32 11.44
CA LEU A 353 7.42 -6.49 12.63
C LEU A 353 7.05 -7.22 13.92
N ARG A 354 5.91 -7.92 13.94
CA ARG A 354 5.50 -8.73 15.08
C ARG A 354 6.49 -9.86 15.39
N ILE A 355 6.85 -10.63 14.37
CA ILE A 355 7.78 -11.76 14.51
C ILE A 355 9.15 -11.26 14.97
N MET A 356 9.72 -10.29 14.26
CA MET A 356 11.03 -9.75 14.58
C MET A 356 11.04 -9.08 15.94
N GLY A 357 9.97 -8.38 16.32
CA GLY A 357 9.80 -7.82 17.65
C GLY A 357 9.88 -8.87 18.75
N LYS A 358 9.15 -9.99 18.60
CA LYS A 358 9.16 -11.11 19.53
C LYS A 358 10.54 -11.77 19.63
N GLU A 359 11.17 -12.04 18.49
CA GLU A 359 12.53 -12.63 18.43
C GLU A 359 13.57 -11.73 19.11
N VAL A 360 13.52 -10.42 18.85
CA VAL A 360 14.43 -9.45 19.47
C VAL A 360 14.21 -9.40 20.97
N PHE A 361 12.95 -9.36 21.43
CA PHE A 361 12.62 -9.39 22.85
C PHE A 361 13.15 -10.63 23.55
N GLN A 362 12.89 -11.82 23.00
CA GLN A 362 13.32 -13.09 23.61
C GLN A 362 14.85 -13.20 23.73
N ARG A 363 15.60 -12.61 22.80
CA ARG A 363 17.07 -12.62 22.83
C ARG A 363 17.69 -11.58 23.77
N HIS A 364 17.00 -10.47 23.98
CA HIS A 364 17.61 -9.27 24.52
C HIS A 364 16.88 -8.65 25.72
N GLY A 365 15.69 -9.14 26.05
CA GLY A 365 14.80 -8.58 27.07
C GLY A 365 14.16 -7.23 26.68
N THR A 366 14.46 -6.69 25.49
CA THR A 366 13.90 -5.42 25.01
C THR A 366 13.62 -5.49 23.51
N VAL A 367 12.60 -4.76 23.04
CA VAL A 367 12.30 -4.67 21.61
C VAL A 367 13.03 -3.45 21.00
N ASN A 368 14.26 -3.66 20.54
CA ASN A 368 15.07 -2.60 19.92
C ASN A 368 15.58 -3.01 18.53
N PHE A 369 14.93 -2.47 17.50
CA PHE A 369 15.22 -2.79 16.10
C PHE A 369 16.59 -2.28 15.63
N ARG A 370 17.26 -1.38 16.38
CA ARG A 370 18.63 -0.95 16.08
C ARG A 370 19.67 -2.06 16.20
N ARG A 371 19.31 -3.15 16.88
CA ARG A 371 20.16 -4.34 17.00
C ARG A 371 20.06 -5.24 15.78
N LEU A 372 19.08 -5.02 14.91
CA LEU A 372 18.88 -5.82 13.71
C LEU A 372 19.85 -5.42 12.62
N ARG A 373 20.53 -6.42 12.08
CA ARG A 373 21.33 -6.31 10.86
C ARG A 373 20.59 -7.00 9.72
N ILE A 374 20.31 -6.26 8.66
CA ILE A 374 19.49 -6.74 7.56
C ILE A 374 20.28 -6.65 6.26
N ASN A 375 20.36 -7.77 5.55
CA ASN A 375 20.81 -7.79 4.17
C ASN A 375 19.57 -7.81 3.28
N ASP A 376 19.44 -6.79 2.44
CA ASP A 376 18.28 -6.61 1.56
C ASP A 376 18.73 -6.78 0.09
N ALA A 377 18.23 -7.82 -0.55
CA ALA A 377 18.42 -8.09 -1.97
C ALA A 377 17.09 -8.17 -2.73
N SER A 378 15.99 -7.67 -2.15
CA SER A 378 14.72 -7.69 -2.84
C SER A 378 14.59 -6.59 -3.89
N ARG A 379 13.82 -6.90 -4.92
CA ARG A 379 13.33 -6.01 -5.98
C ARG A 379 11.99 -5.38 -5.61
N ASP A 380 11.77 -5.18 -4.32
CA ASP A 380 10.60 -4.52 -3.74
C ASP A 380 10.74 -2.99 -3.69
N TRP A 381 11.62 -2.42 -4.52
CA TRP A 381 11.87 -0.98 -4.59
C TRP A 381 12.29 -0.37 -3.25
N ALA A 382 13.11 -1.13 -2.52
CA ALA A 382 13.62 -0.80 -1.19
C ALA A 382 12.57 -0.65 -0.09
N GLU A 383 11.29 -0.95 -0.34
CA GLU A 383 10.21 -0.64 0.59
C GLU A 383 10.40 -1.34 1.95
N LEU A 384 10.70 -2.65 1.99
CA LEU A 384 10.98 -3.33 3.27
C LEU A 384 12.24 -2.79 3.95
N GLY A 385 13.32 -2.62 3.19
CA GLY A 385 14.59 -2.07 3.69
C GLY A 385 14.41 -0.68 4.31
N LEU A 386 13.69 0.22 3.62
CA LEU A 386 13.35 1.56 4.09
C LEU A 386 12.56 1.51 5.40
N ARG A 387 11.57 0.62 5.52
CA ARG A 387 10.77 0.49 6.74
C ARG A 387 11.59 0.00 7.91
N PHE A 388 12.46 -1.00 7.73
CA PHE A 388 13.33 -1.44 8.80
C PHE A 388 14.38 -0.39 9.17
N ALA A 389 14.96 0.32 8.19
CA ALA A 389 15.88 1.42 8.42
C ALA A 389 15.22 2.57 9.21
N LYS A 390 13.95 2.86 8.92
CA LYS A 390 13.12 3.82 9.68
C LYS A 390 12.98 3.46 11.15
N LEU A 391 12.89 2.16 11.45
CA LEU A 391 12.89 1.64 12.82
C LEU A 391 14.29 1.58 13.45
N GLY A 392 15.31 2.00 12.72
CA GLY A 392 16.70 2.11 13.16
C GLY A 392 17.56 0.88 12.86
N ALA A 393 17.05 -0.13 12.15
CA ALA A 393 17.84 -1.31 11.77
C ALA A 393 18.99 -0.94 10.84
N GLN A 394 20.07 -1.72 10.90
CA GLN A 394 21.23 -1.57 10.01
C GLN A 394 20.98 -2.33 8.71
N VAL A 395 20.49 -1.62 7.69
CA VAL A 395 20.11 -2.21 6.40
C VAL A 395 21.22 -1.98 5.37
N VAL A 396 21.73 -3.08 4.79
CA VAL A 396 22.66 -3.06 3.66
C VAL A 396 21.93 -3.64 2.44
N ARG A 397 21.80 -2.83 1.38
CA ARG A 397 21.24 -3.27 0.11
C ARG A 397 22.33 -3.81 -0.82
N THR A 398 22.00 -4.91 -1.50
CA THR A 398 22.88 -5.54 -2.48
C THR A 398 22.83 -4.87 -3.84
N THR A 399 21.76 -4.11 -4.13
CA THR A 399 21.61 -3.35 -5.37
C THR A 399 21.90 -1.88 -5.14
N GLU A 400 22.34 -1.18 -6.19
CA GLU A 400 22.36 0.28 -6.17
C GLU A 400 20.94 0.82 -6.00
N LEU A 401 20.79 1.91 -5.26
CA LEU A 401 19.52 2.62 -5.14
C LEU A 401 19.28 3.42 -6.42
N SER A 402 18.10 3.27 -7.01
CA SER A 402 17.58 4.18 -8.01
C SER A 402 17.37 5.58 -7.44
N TYR A 403 17.22 6.58 -8.31
CA TYR A 403 16.87 7.94 -7.89
C TYR A 403 15.55 7.99 -7.12
N TRP A 404 14.55 7.21 -7.54
CA TRP A 404 13.27 7.10 -6.86
C TRP A 404 13.40 6.54 -5.43
N GLU A 405 14.18 5.48 -5.24
CA GLU A 405 14.41 4.91 -3.91
C GLU A 405 15.16 5.88 -2.99
N ARG A 406 16.12 6.65 -3.53
CA ARG A 406 16.78 7.74 -2.78
C ARG A 406 15.80 8.84 -2.36
N LEU A 407 14.88 9.24 -3.25
CA LEU A 407 13.83 10.19 -2.91
C LEU A 407 12.90 9.67 -1.81
N GLN A 408 12.50 8.40 -1.88
CA GLN A 408 11.70 7.77 -0.82
C GLN A 408 12.45 7.70 0.50
N ALA A 409 13.75 7.36 0.48
CA ALA A 409 14.61 7.38 1.66
C ALA A 409 14.64 8.77 2.31
N SER A 410 14.88 9.82 1.53
CA SER A 410 14.85 11.20 2.00
C SER A 410 13.46 11.60 2.50
N LEU A 411 12.38 11.16 1.85
CA LEU A 411 11.00 11.46 2.26
C LEU A 411 10.73 10.88 3.65
N TYR A 412 11.22 9.68 3.91
CA TYR A 412 11.13 9.01 5.22
C TYR A 412 12.22 9.40 6.21
N ARG A 413 13.16 10.28 5.81
CA ARG A 413 14.32 10.70 6.62
C ARG A 413 15.18 9.53 7.09
N VAL A 414 15.38 8.54 6.21
CA VAL A 414 16.19 7.36 6.47
C VAL A 414 17.39 7.31 5.53
N GLU A 415 18.47 6.72 6.03
CA GLU A 415 19.65 6.40 5.23
C GLU A 415 19.72 4.90 4.99
N LEU A 416 19.92 4.52 3.72
CA LEU A 416 20.22 3.14 3.33
C LEU A 416 21.66 3.04 2.87
N SER A 417 22.37 2.03 3.35
CA SER A 417 23.73 1.71 2.89
C SER A 417 23.66 0.76 1.69
N SER A 418 24.39 1.06 0.61
CA SER A 418 24.59 0.13 -0.51
C SER A 418 25.87 -0.68 -0.32
N LEU A 419 26.00 -1.81 -1.04
CA LEU A 419 27.20 -2.64 -1.05
C LEU A 419 28.50 -1.88 -1.36
N GLU A 420 28.41 -0.81 -2.16
CA GLU A 420 29.55 0.07 -2.47
C GLU A 420 30.05 0.84 -1.24
N ARG A 421 29.17 1.07 -0.26
CA ARG A 421 29.44 1.86 0.94
C ARG A 421 29.68 0.99 2.18
N ALA A 422 29.13 -0.22 2.21
CA ALA A 422 29.30 -1.16 3.31
C ALA A 422 29.22 -2.61 2.82
N PRO A 423 30.12 -3.51 3.29
CA PRO A 423 30.01 -4.93 2.95
C PRO A 423 28.74 -5.53 3.56
N LEU A 424 28.24 -6.63 2.95
CA LEU A 424 27.15 -7.41 3.51
C LEU A 424 27.47 -7.82 4.94
N HIS A 425 26.43 -7.87 5.79
CA HIS A 425 26.57 -8.46 7.10
C HIS A 425 26.90 -9.94 6.94
N THR A 426 27.97 -10.40 7.59
CA THR A 426 28.39 -11.80 7.54
C THR A 426 27.44 -12.74 8.28
N CYS A 427 26.69 -12.23 9.26
CA CYS A 427 25.68 -12.96 10.02
C CYS A 427 24.46 -12.05 10.27
N PRO A 428 23.64 -11.79 9.24
CA PRO A 428 22.47 -10.92 9.37
C PRO A 428 21.38 -11.57 10.24
N ASP A 429 20.61 -10.74 10.94
CA ASP A 429 19.41 -11.19 11.65
C ASP A 429 18.27 -11.50 10.68
N LEU A 430 18.19 -10.75 9.56
CA LEU A 430 17.25 -10.98 8.47
C LEU A 430 17.96 -10.85 7.12
N THR A 431 17.75 -11.80 6.22
CA THR A 431 18.08 -11.67 4.80
C THR A 431 16.79 -11.68 3.99
N ILE A 432 16.61 -10.69 3.13
CA ILE A 432 15.45 -10.56 2.24
C ILE A 432 15.92 -10.82 0.81
N LEU A 433 15.35 -11.84 0.15
CA LEU A 433 15.68 -12.23 -1.22
C LEU A 433 14.41 -12.45 -2.04
N ASP A 434 14.47 -12.26 -3.35
CA ASP A 434 13.39 -12.66 -4.26
C ASP A 434 13.56 -14.12 -4.73
N ASP A 435 14.81 -14.54 -4.96
CA ASP A 435 15.13 -15.88 -5.47
C ASP A 435 15.99 -16.67 -4.48
N PRO A 436 15.53 -17.85 -4.00
CA PRO A 436 16.34 -18.74 -3.18
C PRO A 436 17.70 -19.12 -3.79
N GLN A 437 17.81 -19.13 -5.13
CA GLN A 437 19.06 -19.45 -5.84
C GLN A 437 20.12 -18.36 -5.69
N MET A 438 19.75 -17.15 -5.27
CA MET A 438 20.71 -16.09 -4.91
C MET A 438 21.49 -16.40 -3.64
N LEU A 439 21.10 -17.44 -2.89
CA LEU A 439 21.93 -18.01 -1.83
C LEU A 439 23.14 -18.73 -2.44
N GLY A 440 24.20 -17.98 -2.77
CA GLY A 440 25.53 -18.56 -2.87
C GLY A 440 25.86 -19.31 -1.57
N GLY A 441 26.67 -20.37 -1.63
CA GLY A 441 26.88 -21.35 -0.54
C GLY A 441 27.44 -20.85 0.81
N ALA A 442 27.39 -19.55 1.11
CA ALA A 442 27.96 -18.92 2.30
C ALA A 442 27.00 -17.98 3.07
N TYR A 443 25.68 -18.05 2.87
CA TYR A 443 24.73 -17.25 3.68
C TYR A 443 24.36 -17.94 4.99
N SER A 444 24.78 -17.39 6.13
CA SER A 444 24.50 -17.89 7.48
C SER A 444 23.52 -17.01 8.27
N GLY A 445 22.56 -16.37 7.59
CA GLY A 445 21.55 -15.51 8.22
C GLY A 445 20.62 -16.27 9.17
N ARG A 446 20.15 -15.61 10.22
CA ARG A 446 19.29 -16.24 11.25
C ARG A 446 17.84 -16.43 10.80
N CYS A 447 17.30 -15.41 10.13
CA CYS A 447 16.00 -15.46 9.46
C CYS A 447 16.21 -15.19 7.97
N LEU A 448 15.56 -16.01 7.15
CA LEU A 448 15.54 -15.85 5.70
C LEU A 448 14.10 -15.58 5.25
N LEU A 449 13.90 -14.44 4.60
CA LEU A 449 12.65 -14.06 3.95
C LEU A 449 12.81 -14.19 2.44
N ILE A 450 12.00 -15.06 1.84
CA ILE A 450 11.95 -15.25 0.40
C ILE A 450 10.63 -14.67 -0.12
N LEU A 451 10.73 -13.67 -0.97
CA LEU A 451 9.62 -13.08 -1.72
C LEU A 451 9.47 -13.87 -3.04
N ASP A 452 8.90 -15.07 -2.99
CA ASP A 452 8.76 -15.91 -4.19
C ASP A 452 7.75 -15.28 -5.16
N GLU A 453 8.22 -14.94 -6.36
CA GLU A 453 7.42 -14.45 -7.49
C GLU A 453 7.04 -15.62 -8.41
N LYS A 454 6.29 -16.60 -7.92
CA LYS A 454 5.50 -17.44 -8.83
C LYS A 454 4.27 -16.64 -9.27
N ASP A 455 4.20 -16.36 -10.57
CA ASP A 455 3.04 -15.84 -11.31
C ASP A 455 2.85 -14.32 -11.44
N MET A 456 3.93 -13.53 -11.60
CA MET A 456 3.76 -12.12 -11.97
C MET A 456 3.57 -11.86 -13.49
N GLU A 457 3.86 -12.81 -14.38
CA GLU A 457 3.61 -12.65 -15.82
C GLU A 457 2.16 -12.89 -16.25
N LYS A 458 1.28 -13.44 -15.39
CA LYS A 458 -0.04 -13.93 -15.86
C LYS A 458 -1.29 -13.51 -15.10
N CYS A 459 -1.27 -12.90 -13.91
CA CYS A 459 -2.52 -12.57 -13.23
C CYS A 459 -2.46 -11.36 -12.29
N THR A 460 -3.45 -10.48 -12.45
CA THR A 460 -3.70 -9.22 -11.73
C THR A 460 -4.19 -9.40 -10.29
N LEU A 461 -3.71 -10.41 -9.54
CA LEU A 461 -4.05 -10.62 -8.14
C LEU A 461 -2.84 -11.21 -7.39
N LEU A 462 -2.17 -10.38 -6.60
CA LEU A 462 -1.02 -10.75 -5.77
C LEU A 462 -1.46 -11.65 -4.61
N HIS A 463 -1.21 -12.95 -4.73
CA HIS A 463 -0.92 -13.82 -3.59
C HIS A 463 0.59 -14.08 -3.55
N ARG A 464 1.34 -13.21 -2.86
CA ARG A 464 2.73 -13.52 -2.51
C ARG A 464 2.72 -14.65 -1.48
N GLN A 465 3.23 -15.83 -1.85
CA GLN A 465 3.66 -16.81 -0.87
C GLN A 465 5.00 -16.33 -0.32
N VAL A 466 5.02 -15.97 0.95
CA VAL A 466 6.23 -15.52 1.61
C VAL A 466 6.79 -16.69 2.40
N LEU A 467 7.90 -17.28 1.97
CA LEU A 467 8.55 -18.34 2.73
C LEU A 467 9.52 -17.73 3.72
N MET A 468 9.28 -17.95 5.00
CA MET A 468 10.16 -17.51 6.07
C MET A 468 10.82 -18.71 6.73
N SER A 469 12.16 -18.75 6.73
CA SER A 469 12.91 -19.81 7.41
C SER A 469 13.48 -19.27 8.72
N PHE A 470 13.23 -19.97 9.83
CA PHE A 470 13.96 -19.75 11.08
C PHE A 470 15.06 -20.80 11.21
N PHE A 471 16.26 -20.37 11.63
CA PHE A 471 17.33 -21.26 12.06
C PHE A 471 17.41 -21.22 13.59
N GLN A 472 16.99 -22.30 14.24
CA GLN A 472 17.19 -22.53 15.67
C GLN A 472 18.00 -23.83 15.84
N ASP A 473 19.13 -23.76 16.55
CA ASP A 473 20.02 -24.91 16.83
C ASP A 473 20.47 -25.71 15.59
N GLY A 474 20.75 -25.02 14.48
CA GLY A 474 21.20 -25.65 13.24
C GLY A 474 20.11 -26.43 12.47
N ARG A 475 18.84 -26.34 12.88
CA ARG A 475 17.70 -26.95 12.17
C ARG A 475 16.87 -25.90 11.47
N LYS A 476 16.62 -26.10 10.17
CA LYS A 476 15.75 -25.26 9.32
C LYS A 476 14.29 -25.52 9.69
N ARG A 477 13.56 -24.52 10.17
CA ARG A 477 12.09 -24.52 10.22
C ARG A 477 11.57 -23.60 9.13
N LEU A 478 10.85 -24.16 8.15
CA LEU A 478 10.20 -23.41 7.09
C LEU A 478 8.78 -23.04 7.56
N ALA A 479 8.48 -21.75 7.62
CA ALA A 479 7.13 -21.22 7.81
C ALA A 479 6.67 -20.58 6.50
N VAL A 480 5.55 -21.05 5.94
CA VAL A 480 4.90 -20.37 4.84
C VAL A 480 4.03 -19.26 5.44
N LEU A 481 4.32 -18.01 5.10
CA LEU A 481 3.48 -16.85 5.39
C LEU A 481 2.63 -16.61 4.14
N THR A 482 1.42 -17.14 4.11
CA THR A 482 0.41 -16.75 3.12
C THR A 482 -0.26 -15.43 3.53
N GLY A 483 -0.60 -14.60 2.55
CA GLY A 483 -1.27 -13.30 2.76
C GLY A 483 -2.75 -13.39 3.12
N SER A 484 -3.35 -14.57 3.11
CA SER A 484 -4.65 -14.83 3.74
C SER A 484 -4.41 -15.30 5.16
N GLY A 485 -5.10 -14.69 6.13
CA GLY A 485 -5.03 -15.11 7.52
C GLY A 485 -5.42 -16.57 7.67
N GLU A 486 -4.43 -17.44 7.85
CA GLU A 486 -4.48 -18.78 8.43
C GLU A 486 -3.04 -19.25 8.74
#